data_AF-A0A7V5K992-F1
#
_entry.id   AF-A0A7V5K992-F1
#
_cell.length_a   1.000
_cell.length_b   1.000
_cell.length_c   1.000
_cell.angle_alpha   90.00
_cell.angle_beta   90.00
_cell.angle_gamma   90.00
#
_symmetry.space_group_name_H-M   'P 1'
#
loop_
_entity.id
_entity.type
_entity.pdbx_description
1 polymer ?
#
loop_
_entity_poly.entity_id
_entity_poly.type
_entity_poly.pdbx_seq_one_letter_code
_entity_poly.pdbx_strand_id
1 'polypeptide(L)'
;ILVNFTTSWCGFCKKMNRTTFKEADVINALNNDFVSIKVNCESNLELDIDGYKITERNLARAEYGVRGYPTYWFLKSDTRRIAPLSGYQGSDRLLDILFYIKNELYDKMKYNEYLEKGGRKGKF
;
A
#
# COMPACT_ATOMS: atom_id res chain seq x y z
N ILE A 1 -5.61 -0.77 6.56
CA ILE A 1 -6.04 -1.11 5.17
C ILE A 1 -4.92 -0.72 4.21
N LEU A 2 -4.63 -1.55 3.20
CA LEU A 2 -3.69 -1.27 2.12
C LEU A 2 -4.45 -1.23 0.79
N VAL A 3 -4.39 -0.11 0.07
CA VAL A 3 -4.95 0.02 -1.28
C VAL A 3 -3.81 0.02 -2.29
N ASN A 4 -3.83 -0.91 -3.24
CA ASN A 4 -2.84 -1.10 -4.29
C ASN A 4 -3.42 -0.66 -5.65
N PHE A 5 -2.96 0.50 -6.13
CA PHE A 5 -3.32 1.07 -7.41
C PHE A 5 -2.38 0.56 -8.51
N THR A 6 -2.94 -0.14 -9.49
CA THR A 6 -2.20 -0.88 -10.52
C THR A 6 -2.87 -0.82 -11.89
N THR A 7 -2.15 -1.26 -12.93
CA THR A 7 -2.67 -1.44 -14.29
C THR A 7 -2.15 -2.75 -14.91
N SER A 8 -2.82 -3.25 -15.94
CA SER A 8 -2.47 -4.52 -16.61
C SER A 8 -1.17 -4.45 -17.42
N TRP A 9 -0.81 -3.28 -17.94
CA TRP A 9 0.38 -3.07 -18.76
C TRP A 9 1.63 -2.69 -17.94
N CYS A 10 1.46 -2.27 -16.68
CA CYS A 10 2.53 -1.80 -15.81
C CYS A 10 3.59 -2.88 -15.51
N GLY A 11 4.80 -2.70 -16.02
CA GLY A 11 5.92 -3.62 -15.83
C GLY A 11 6.36 -3.77 -14.36
N PHE A 12 6.44 -2.67 -13.62
CA PHE A 12 6.81 -2.68 -12.20
C PHE A 12 5.76 -3.35 -11.32
N CYS A 13 4.48 -3.23 -11.66
CA CYS A 13 3.38 -3.91 -11.00
C CYS A 13 3.51 -5.43 -11.17
N LYS A 14 3.81 -5.88 -12.39
CA LYS A 14 4.10 -7.30 -12.66
C LYS A 14 5.38 -7.76 -11.95
N LYS A 15 6.41 -6.92 -11.87
CA LYS A 15 7.63 -7.23 -11.10
C LYS A 15 7.30 -7.46 -9.63
N MET A 16 6.55 -6.53 -9.01
CA MET A 16 6.08 -6.65 -7.63
C MET A 16 5.35 -7.97 -7.37
N ASN A 17 4.43 -8.36 -8.25
CA ASN A 17 3.68 -9.61 -8.16
C ASN A 17 4.55 -10.87 -8.29
N ARG A 18 5.69 -10.79 -9.00
CA ARG A 18 6.58 -11.94 -9.21
C ARG A 18 7.67 -12.07 -8.17
N THR A 19 8.06 -10.98 -7.53
CA THR A 19 9.10 -10.96 -6.51
C THR A 19 8.48 -10.76 -5.13
N THR A 20 8.06 -9.54 -4.82
CA THR A 20 7.73 -9.16 -3.45
C THR A 20 6.45 -9.76 -2.91
N PHE A 21 5.37 -9.80 -3.70
CA PHE A 21 4.13 -10.44 -3.24
C PHE A 21 4.14 -11.97 -3.33
N LYS A 22 5.29 -12.58 -3.66
CA LYS A 22 5.48 -14.04 -3.53
C LYS A 22 6.26 -14.44 -2.28
N GLU A 23 6.91 -13.50 -1.60
CA GLU A 23 7.67 -13.81 -0.40
C GLU A 23 6.73 -14.17 0.74
N ALA A 24 7.00 -15.29 1.41
CA ALA A 24 6.13 -15.83 2.46
C ALA A 24 5.91 -14.82 3.60
N ASP A 25 6.96 -14.13 4.02
CA ASP A 25 6.88 -13.10 5.08
C ASP A 25 5.99 -11.93 4.68
N VAL A 26 6.03 -11.51 3.41
CA VAL A 26 5.19 -10.41 2.90
C VAL A 26 3.73 -10.86 2.86
N ILE A 27 3.47 -12.07 2.37
CA ILE A 27 2.12 -12.65 2.34
C ILE A 27 1.56 -12.74 3.76
N ASN A 28 2.35 -13.25 4.70
CA ASN A 28 1.94 -13.38 6.10
C ASN A 28 1.64 -12.02 6.73
N ALA A 29 2.52 -11.03 6.55
CA ALA A 29 2.31 -9.69 7.07
C ALA A 29 1.04 -9.05 6.49
N LEU A 30 0.82 -9.16 5.18
CA LEU A 30 -0.38 -8.61 4.54
C LEU A 30 -1.66 -9.31 5.01
N ASN A 31 -1.68 -10.65 5.01
CA ASN A 31 -2.89 -11.40 5.35
C ASN A 31 -3.28 -11.27 6.83
N ASN A 32 -2.30 -11.17 7.74
CA ASN A 32 -2.59 -11.12 9.17
C ASN A 32 -2.89 -9.70 9.66
N ASP A 33 -2.28 -8.68 9.06
CA ASP A 33 -2.27 -7.32 9.61
C ASP A 33 -2.99 -6.29 8.74
N PHE A 34 -3.35 -6.63 7.49
CA PHE A 34 -3.92 -5.68 6.53
C PHE A 34 -5.09 -6.27 5.72
N VAL A 35 -6.18 -5.50 5.64
CA VAL A 35 -7.14 -5.65 4.53
C VAL A 35 -6.50 -5.06 3.27
N SER A 36 -6.19 -5.91 2.31
CA SER A 36 -5.53 -5.52 1.05
C SER A 36 -6.54 -5.42 -0.10
N ILE A 37 -6.63 -4.24 -0.72
CA ILE A 37 -7.55 -3.94 -1.82
C ILE A 37 -6.72 -3.64 -3.06
N LYS A 38 -7.07 -4.23 -4.21
CA LYS A 38 -6.43 -3.92 -5.50
C LYS A 38 -7.40 -3.11 -6.36
N VAL A 39 -6.93 -1.97 -6.86
CA VAL A 39 -7.70 -1.08 -7.75
C VAL A 39 -7.05 -1.05 -9.12
N ASN A 40 -7.80 -1.46 -10.14
CA ASN A 40 -7.36 -1.36 -11.53
C ASN A 40 -7.64 0.05 -12.08
N CYS A 41 -6.60 0.85 -12.24
CA CYS A 41 -6.73 2.28 -12.52
C CYS A 41 -7.16 2.61 -13.96
N GLU A 42 -7.26 1.60 -14.82
CA GLU A 42 -7.82 1.72 -16.18
C GLU A 42 -9.27 1.25 -16.26
N SER A 43 -9.79 0.64 -15.19
CA SER A 43 -11.13 0.04 -15.15
C SER A 43 -12.23 1.09 -14.97
N ASN A 44 -13.33 0.88 -15.67
CA ASN A 44 -14.57 1.64 -15.51
C ASN A 44 -15.56 0.95 -14.57
N LEU A 45 -15.13 -0.09 -13.83
CA LEU A 45 -15.96 -0.73 -12.81
C LEU A 45 -16.42 0.33 -11.80
N GLU A 46 -17.73 0.47 -11.66
CA GLU A 46 -18.35 1.33 -10.64
C GLU A 46 -18.19 0.67 -9.26
N LEU A 47 -17.74 1.47 -8.31
CA LEU A 47 -17.66 1.15 -6.89
C LEU A 47 -18.72 1.98 -6.18
N ASP A 48 -19.36 1.38 -5.19
CA ASP A 48 -20.21 2.07 -4.23
C ASP A 48 -19.48 2.12 -2.89
N ILE A 49 -19.09 3.32 -2.47
CA ILE A 49 -18.37 3.55 -1.22
C ILE A 49 -19.28 4.39 -0.34
N ASP A 50 -20.02 3.74 0.57
CA ASP A 50 -20.97 4.40 1.47
C ASP A 50 -22.01 5.29 0.76
N GLY A 51 -22.53 4.84 -0.38
CA GLY A 51 -23.50 5.57 -1.21
C GLY A 51 -22.86 6.53 -2.22
N TYR A 52 -21.53 6.71 -2.17
CA TYR A 52 -20.79 7.46 -3.18
C TYR A 52 -20.34 6.54 -4.32
N LYS A 53 -20.94 6.74 -5.49
CA LYS A 53 -20.64 5.98 -6.71
C LYS A 53 -19.47 6.59 -7.48
N ILE A 54 -18.43 5.79 -7.72
CA ILE A 54 -17.23 6.22 -8.45
C ILE A 54 -16.58 5.04 -9.17
N THR A 55 -15.99 5.26 -10.36
CA THR A 55 -15.25 4.20 -11.05
C THR A 55 -13.88 3.97 -10.40
N GLU A 56 -13.32 2.76 -10.52
CA GLU A 56 -11.94 2.49 -10.09
C GLU A 56 -10.92 3.50 -10.65
N ARG A 57 -11.06 3.86 -11.93
CA ARG A 57 -10.25 4.89 -12.60
C ARG A 57 -10.36 6.25 -11.92
N ASN A 58 -11.58 6.70 -11.64
CA ASN A 58 -11.80 8.02 -11.03
C ASN A 58 -11.40 8.01 -9.55
N LEU A 59 -11.61 6.91 -8.82
CA LEU A 59 -11.09 6.74 -7.47
C LEU A 59 -9.57 6.93 -7.45
N ALA A 60 -8.85 6.25 -8.34
CA ALA A 60 -7.40 6.38 -8.41
C ALA A 60 -6.95 7.83 -8.72
N ARG A 61 -7.56 8.48 -9.71
CA ARG A 61 -7.10 9.79 -10.21
C ARG A 61 -7.62 10.97 -9.40
N ALA A 62 -8.93 11.04 -9.16
CA ALA A 62 -9.58 12.18 -8.52
C ALA A 62 -9.43 12.13 -6.99
N GLU A 63 -9.65 10.97 -6.38
CA GLU A 63 -9.64 10.85 -4.91
C GLU A 63 -8.24 10.64 -4.34
N TYR A 64 -7.44 9.80 -4.98
CA TYR A 64 -6.12 9.40 -4.47
C TYR A 64 -4.94 10.05 -5.20
N GLY A 65 -5.20 10.86 -6.23
CA GLY A 65 -4.17 11.61 -6.96
C GLY A 65 -3.09 10.72 -7.58
N VAL A 66 -3.41 9.47 -7.94
CA VAL A 66 -2.43 8.50 -8.45
C VAL A 66 -1.97 8.90 -9.85
N ARG A 67 -0.67 9.12 -9.99
CA ARG A 67 -0.02 9.54 -11.25
C ARG A 67 0.97 8.52 -11.82
N GLY A 68 1.25 7.44 -11.08
CA GLY A 68 2.18 6.40 -11.49
C GLY A 68 1.87 5.07 -10.81
N TYR A 69 2.40 3.97 -11.36
CA TYR A 69 2.07 2.63 -10.92
C TYR A 69 3.32 1.75 -10.67
N PRO A 70 3.30 0.85 -9.67
CA PRO A 70 2.24 0.74 -8.67
C PRO A 70 2.28 1.93 -7.70
N THR A 71 1.13 2.30 -7.14
CA THR A 71 1.06 3.22 -6.00
C THR A 71 0.25 2.56 -4.91
N TYR A 72 0.71 2.65 -3.68
CA TYR A 72 0.02 2.10 -2.51
C TYR A 72 -0.45 3.24 -1.62
N TRP A 73 -1.60 3.07 -0.99
CA TRP A 73 -2.06 3.95 0.09
C TRP A 73 -2.35 3.12 1.34
N PHE A 74 -1.82 3.57 2.47
CA PHE A 74 -2.14 3.01 3.77
C PHE A 74 -3.23 3.84 4.45
N LEU A 75 -4.28 3.18 4.92
CA LEU A 75 -5.39 3.80 5.64
C LEU A 75 -5.56 3.17 7.02
N LYS A 76 -6.00 3.96 8.00
CA LYS A 76 -6.51 3.48 9.28
C LYS A 76 -7.81 2.67 9.06
N SER A 77 -8.26 1.95 10.09
CA SER A 77 -9.51 1.17 10.03
C SER A 77 -10.75 2.03 9.79
N ASP A 78 -10.69 3.31 10.20
CA ASP A 78 -11.72 4.33 9.96
C ASP A 78 -11.55 5.06 8.61
N THR A 79 -10.78 4.49 7.68
CA THR A 79 -10.52 4.99 6.32
C THR A 79 -9.66 6.27 6.22
N ARG A 80 -9.23 6.87 7.34
CA ARG A 80 -8.30 8.01 7.30
C ARG A 80 -6.97 7.63 6.64
N ARG A 81 -6.50 8.48 5.73
CA ARG A 81 -5.27 8.26 4.96
C ARG A 81 -4.04 8.52 5.82
N ILE A 82 -3.08 7.58 5.81
CA ILE A 82 -1.81 7.70 6.53
C ILE A 82 -0.76 8.28 5.58
N ALA A 83 -0.36 7.51 4.57
CA ALA A 83 0.64 7.94 3.59
C ALA A 83 0.55 7.12 2.29
N PRO A 84 0.93 7.74 1.15
CA PRO A 84 1.17 7.00 -0.09
C PRO A 84 2.58 6.40 -0.13
N LEU A 85 2.73 5.34 -0.91
CA LEU A 85 4.01 4.73 -1.27
C LEU A 85 4.04 4.43 -2.77
N SER A 86 4.88 5.15 -3.50
CA SER A 86 4.94 5.04 -4.95
C SER A 86 6.05 4.11 -5.43
N GLY A 87 5.76 3.37 -6.50
CA GLY A 87 6.70 2.53 -7.21
C GLY A 87 6.90 1.15 -6.58
N TYR A 88 7.71 0.34 -7.26
CA TYR A 88 8.11 -0.98 -6.82
C TYR A 88 8.83 -0.93 -5.47
N GLN A 89 8.49 -1.84 -4.56
CA GLN A 89 9.17 -2.01 -3.27
C GLN A 89 9.76 -3.41 -3.22
N GLY A 90 11.05 -3.52 -2.90
CA GLY A 90 11.64 -4.81 -2.56
C GLY A 90 11.04 -5.36 -1.27
N SER A 91 11.15 -6.68 -1.06
CA SER A 91 10.46 -7.37 0.02
C SER A 91 10.88 -6.91 1.41
N ASP A 92 12.18 -6.73 1.65
CA ASP A 92 12.69 -6.26 2.95
C ASP A 92 12.18 -4.85 3.29
N ARG A 93 12.28 -3.93 2.32
CA ARG A 93 11.76 -2.56 2.46
C ARG A 93 10.24 -2.56 2.68
N LEU A 94 9.49 -3.38 1.96
CA LEU A 94 8.04 -3.47 2.17
C LEU A 94 7.74 -3.98 3.58
N LEU A 95 8.45 -5.00 4.06
CA LEU A 95 8.27 -5.52 5.43
C LEU A 95 8.55 -4.46 6.49
N ASP A 96 9.59 -3.64 6.31
CA ASP A 96 9.86 -2.50 7.20
C ASP A 96 8.70 -1.50 7.24
N ILE A 97 8.14 -1.16 6.07
CA ILE A 97 7.00 -0.25 5.98
C ILE A 97 5.76 -0.86 6.62
N LEU A 98 5.46 -2.14 6.33
CA LEU A 98 4.30 -2.82 6.91
C LEU A 98 4.40 -2.89 8.44
N PHE A 99 5.58 -3.20 8.98
CA PHE A 99 5.82 -3.19 10.42
C PHE A 99 5.62 -1.80 11.03
N TYR A 100 6.16 -0.77 10.39
CA TYR A 100 6.04 0.62 10.81
C TYR A 100 4.58 1.10 10.84
N ILE A 101 3.79 0.74 9.82
CA ILE A 101 2.37 1.09 9.74
C ILE A 101 1.53 0.27 10.74
N LYS A 102 1.72 -1.05 10.83
CA LYS A 102 0.98 -1.92 11.75
C LYS A 102 1.10 -1.47 13.20
N ASN A 103 2.29 -1.09 13.62
CA ASN A 103 2.58 -0.70 15.01
C ASN A 103 2.35 0.80 15.27
N GLU A 104 1.70 1.51 14.34
CA GLU A 104 1.39 2.94 14.45
C GLU A 104 2.61 3.82 14.78
N LEU A 105 3.80 3.41 14.35
CA LEU A 105 5.04 4.13 14.65
C LEU A 105 5.09 5.50 13.96
N TYR A 106 4.27 5.69 12.92
CA TYR A 106 4.09 6.97 12.25
C TYR A 106 3.50 8.07 13.11
N ASP A 107 2.79 7.73 14.20
CA ASP A 107 2.30 8.71 15.17
C ASP A 107 3.40 9.15 16.17
N LYS A 108 4.56 8.45 16.17
CA LYS A 108 5.65 8.66 17.15
C LYS A 108 6.94 9.20 16.54
N MET A 109 7.29 8.79 15.33
CA MET A 109 8.56 9.14 14.68
C MET A 109 8.40 9.17 13.17
N LYS A 110 9.38 9.76 12.46
CA LYS A 110 9.42 9.69 11.00
C LYS A 110 9.98 8.34 10.53
N TYR A 111 9.63 7.94 9.31
CA TYR A 111 10.10 6.66 8.75
C TYR A 111 11.63 6.55 8.68
N ASN A 112 12.34 7.64 8.36
CA ASN A 112 13.81 7.64 8.35
C ASN A 112 14.41 7.42 9.75
N GLU A 113 13.82 8.03 10.78
CA GLU A 113 14.24 7.85 12.17
C GLU A 113 14.00 6.40 12.63
N TYR A 114 12.89 5.79 12.18
CA TYR A 114 12.62 4.37 12.38
C TYR A 114 13.68 3.47 11.73
N LEU A 115 14.12 3.79 10.51
CA LEU A 115 15.19 3.06 9.84
C LEU A 115 16.55 3.21 10.52
N GLU A 116 16.88 4.42 11.00
CA GLU A 116 18.11 4.68 11.77
C GLU A 116 18.15 3.88 13.08
N LYS A 117 16.98 3.60 13.67
CA LYS A 117 16.83 2.73 14.85
C LYS A 117 16.83 1.22 14.54
N GLY A 118 17.15 0.84 13.30
CA GLY A 118 17.31 -0.56 12.89
C GLY A 118 16.10 -1.17 12.18
N GLY A 119 15.11 -0.36 11.80
CA GLY A 119 13.89 -0.84 11.13
C GLY A 119 13.21 -1.94 11.94
N ARG A 120 12.56 -2.91 11.29
CA ARG A 120 11.80 -3.99 11.95
C ARG A 120 12.64 -4.91 12.84
N LYS A 121 13.97 -4.84 12.73
CA LYS A 121 14.93 -5.59 13.55
C LYS A 121 15.43 -4.77 14.75
N GLY A 122 15.10 -3.48 14.79
CA GLY A 122 15.35 -2.59 15.92
C GLY A 122 14.52 -2.98 17.14
N LYS A 123 14.98 -2.55 18.32
CA LYS A 123 14.23 -2.72 19.57
C LYS A 123 13.43 -1.44 19.82
N PHE A 124 12.10 -1.55 19.83
CA PHE A 124 11.17 -0.44 20.12
C PHE A 124 10.28 -0.78 21.31
#